data_AF-A0A284RX01-F1
#
_entry.id   AF-A0A284RX01-F1
#
_cell.length_a   1.000
_cell.length_b   1.000
_cell.length_c   1.000
_cell.angle_alpha   90.00
_cell.angle_beta   90.00
_cell.angle_gamma   90.00
#
_symmetry.space_group_name_H-M   'P 1'
#
loop_
_entity.id
_entity.type
_entity.pdbx_description
1 polymer ?
#
loop_
_entity_poly.entity_id
_entity_poly.type
_entity_poly.pdbx_seq_one_letter_code
_entity_poly.pdbx_strand_id
1 'polypeptide(L)'
;MEHEETLVKRWEDWWRETKELVSDWWWEQKWYISQSFARSRVSWYYDKVRKRPPLYHQRPDLPEVTLSALIETGHAESTIPVLKQRSYSGNKPVISSALADAPCAHLGVDGVLEKLNATLGTSYNLRSKILRPLGKTILHSILKPYVTQNDDFGTVYSHLRPYWYDYDVATIKHKLRTRAEEDRAMRSRVLVHDRITARRMHPRRVWDLYANRVVPQWVVGRYPWGISHAWVDMKDRMGAMTPINGYEWPVPIPKDANLDLIRIEMLNLGAEYVWLDVLCLRQEGGKNEHLRLEEWKLDVPTIGWVYRGAKVVCYFSGLGRPLHLTLDDFESDRCWFRRAWTLQEITSHAITGGETGDDIMEKEVQKTFDERLVRLRGIQKWDLALELVLEMQNRVSTKSLDKVAGLAYLFYPDSIPIYDVEMSDMDAWEVLMDTMGPECRAELFFYFPEPGTGNKYW
;
A
#
# COMPACT_ATOMS: atom_id res chain seq x y z
N MET A 1 -35.84 -34.69 -4.90
CA MET A 1 -36.81 -33.60 -4.67
C MET A 1 -36.01 -32.33 -4.63
N GLU A 2 -35.94 -31.69 -5.79
CA GLU A 2 -35.23 -30.44 -6.02
C GLU A 2 -35.92 -29.31 -5.25
N HIS A 3 -35.11 -28.47 -4.59
CA HIS A 3 -35.58 -27.20 -4.06
C HIS A 3 -35.76 -26.24 -5.23
N GLU A 4 -36.99 -26.12 -5.73
CA GLU A 4 -37.41 -25.00 -6.57
C GLU A 4 -37.27 -23.71 -5.75
N GLU A 5 -36.19 -22.99 -6.00
CA GLU A 5 -35.98 -21.67 -5.45
C GLU A 5 -36.97 -20.71 -6.15
N THR A 6 -38.04 -20.35 -5.44
CA THR A 6 -39.13 -19.53 -5.99
C THR A 6 -38.60 -18.23 -6.59
N LEU A 7 -39.13 -17.82 -7.75
CA LEU A 7 -38.80 -16.56 -8.44
C LEU A 7 -38.83 -15.32 -7.52
N VAL A 8 -39.64 -15.36 -6.45
CA VAL A 8 -39.73 -14.32 -5.43
C VAL A 8 -38.43 -14.19 -4.63
N LYS A 9 -37.84 -15.30 -4.18
CA LYS A 9 -36.57 -15.30 -3.43
C LYS A 9 -35.41 -14.78 -4.28
N ARG A 10 -35.37 -15.19 -5.55
CA ARG A 10 -34.40 -14.71 -6.54
C ARG A 10 -34.52 -13.20 -6.82
N TRP A 11 -35.75 -12.67 -6.75
CA TRP A 11 -36.01 -11.23 -6.89
C TRP A 11 -35.64 -10.44 -5.63
N GLU A 12 -35.87 -11.02 -4.44
CA GLU A 12 -35.44 -10.44 -3.15
C GLU A 12 -33.90 -10.41 -3.02
N ASP A 13 -33.22 -11.48 -3.45
CA ASP A 13 -31.76 -11.56 -3.50
C ASP A 13 -31.20 -10.53 -4.48
N TRP A 14 -31.75 -10.44 -5.69
CA TRP A 14 -31.37 -9.41 -6.66
C TRP A 14 -31.61 -7.99 -6.15
N TRP A 15 -32.72 -7.73 -5.43
CA TRP A 15 -33.00 -6.40 -4.88
C TRP A 15 -32.10 -6.03 -3.70
N ARG A 16 -31.69 -7.03 -2.90
CA ARG A 16 -30.68 -6.88 -1.84
C ARG A 16 -29.31 -6.58 -2.44
N GLU A 17 -28.86 -7.36 -3.43
CA GLU A 17 -27.63 -7.12 -4.18
C GLU A 17 -27.62 -5.75 -4.86
N THR A 18 -28.75 -5.33 -5.46
CA THR A 18 -28.84 -4.03 -6.12
C THR A 18 -28.80 -2.87 -5.11
N LYS A 19 -29.42 -3.00 -3.94
CA LYS A 19 -29.28 -2.02 -2.84
C LYS A 19 -27.86 -1.96 -2.28
N GLU A 20 -27.18 -3.10 -2.23
CA GLU A 20 -25.79 -3.21 -1.77
C GLU A 20 -24.80 -2.62 -2.77
N LEU A 21 -24.99 -2.86 -4.07
CA LEU A 21 -24.24 -2.20 -5.15
C LEU A 21 -24.44 -0.68 -5.15
N VAL A 22 -25.66 -0.21 -4.87
CA VAL A 22 -25.93 1.23 -4.71
C VAL A 22 -25.24 1.78 -3.46
N SER A 23 -25.20 1.02 -2.35
CA SER A 23 -24.50 1.42 -1.12
C SER A 23 -22.97 1.47 -1.30
N ASP A 24 -22.40 0.47 -1.98
CA ASP A 24 -20.98 0.40 -2.31
C ASP A 24 -20.62 1.51 -3.31
N TRP A 25 -21.48 1.79 -4.29
CA TRP A 25 -21.36 2.97 -5.17
C TRP A 25 -21.42 4.29 -4.39
N TRP A 26 -22.28 4.43 -3.38
CA TRP A 26 -22.30 5.62 -2.51
C TRP A 26 -21.06 5.74 -1.62
N TRP A 27 -20.49 4.61 -1.17
CA TRP A 27 -19.22 4.56 -0.46
C TRP A 27 -18.07 4.97 -1.37
N GLU A 28 -18.03 4.43 -2.59
CA GLU A 28 -17.10 4.82 -3.67
C GLU A 28 -17.22 6.31 -4.01
N GLN A 29 -18.43 6.85 -4.15
CA GLN A 29 -18.65 8.28 -4.41
C GLN A 29 -18.18 9.15 -3.24
N LYS A 30 -18.47 8.78 -1.98
CA LYS A 30 -17.96 9.52 -0.81
C LYS A 30 -16.43 9.48 -0.74
N TRP A 31 -15.82 8.34 -1.07
CA TRP A 31 -14.37 8.18 -1.12
C TRP A 31 -13.74 8.97 -2.28
N TYR A 32 -14.31 8.89 -3.47
CA TYR A 32 -13.88 9.63 -4.67
C TYR A 32 -14.05 11.14 -4.49
N ILE A 33 -15.15 11.61 -3.89
CA ILE A 33 -15.36 13.01 -3.53
C ILE A 33 -14.28 13.45 -2.52
N SER A 34 -13.92 12.62 -1.54
CA SER A 34 -12.83 12.91 -0.61
C SER A 34 -11.46 13.00 -1.30
N GLN A 35 -11.22 12.19 -2.35
CA GLN A 35 -10.03 12.29 -3.21
C GLN A 35 -10.06 13.52 -4.13
N SER A 36 -11.23 13.89 -4.65
CA SER A 36 -11.43 15.06 -5.52
C SER A 36 -11.12 16.36 -4.77
N PHE A 37 -11.58 16.48 -3.51
CA PHE A 37 -11.22 17.60 -2.63
C PHE A 37 -9.73 17.64 -2.27
N ALA A 38 -9.03 16.50 -2.27
CA ALA A 38 -7.59 16.44 -2.05
C ALA A 38 -6.76 16.78 -3.31
N ARG A 39 -7.33 16.64 -4.52
CA ARG A 39 -6.64 16.88 -5.80
C ARG A 39 -6.76 18.32 -6.32
N SER A 40 -7.69 19.13 -5.84
CA SER A 40 -7.84 20.52 -6.32
C SER A 40 -7.03 21.52 -5.50
N ARG A 41 -5.74 21.68 -5.81
CA ARG A 41 -5.07 22.98 -5.64
C ARG A 41 -5.26 23.75 -6.95
N VAL A 42 -6.04 24.83 -6.85
CA VAL A 42 -6.26 25.94 -7.79
C VAL A 42 -7.33 25.75 -8.89
N SER A 43 -8.48 26.39 -8.69
CA SER A 43 -9.14 27.37 -9.60
C SER A 43 -10.67 27.32 -9.45
N TRP A 44 -11.28 28.20 -8.66
CA TRP A 44 -11.91 29.43 -9.13
C TRP A 44 -13.02 29.22 -10.20
N TYR A 45 -14.24 28.83 -9.78
CA TYR A 45 -15.47 29.29 -10.44
C TYR A 45 -16.79 28.98 -9.68
N TYR A 46 -16.81 28.06 -8.71
CA TYR A 46 -18.06 27.55 -8.12
C TYR A 46 -18.50 28.20 -6.79
N ASP A 47 -18.03 29.40 -6.46
CA ASP A 47 -18.27 30.02 -5.15
C ASP A 47 -19.20 31.25 -5.17
N LYS A 48 -20.11 31.35 -6.16
CA LYS A 48 -21.05 32.48 -6.26
C LYS A 48 -22.51 32.19 -5.87
N VAL A 49 -22.91 30.96 -5.55
CA VAL A 49 -24.35 30.64 -5.38
C VAL A 49 -24.75 30.04 -4.01
N ARG A 50 -23.81 29.84 -3.08
CA ARG A 50 -24.17 29.56 -1.67
C ARG A 50 -23.33 30.41 -0.74
N LYS A 51 -23.98 31.32 -0.01
CA LYS A 51 -23.44 32.01 1.18
C LYS A 51 -23.15 30.99 2.30
N ARG A 52 -22.12 30.16 2.12
CA ARG A 52 -21.44 29.49 3.22
C ARG A 52 -20.09 30.20 3.39
N PRO A 53 -19.71 30.62 4.60
CA PRO A 53 -18.39 31.17 4.82
C PRO A 53 -17.35 30.13 4.41
N PRO A 54 -16.30 30.51 3.68
CA PRO A 54 -15.33 29.56 3.18
C PRO A 54 -14.56 28.96 4.37
N LEU A 55 -14.57 27.65 4.51
CA LEU A 55 -13.72 26.91 5.46
C LEU A 55 -12.29 26.86 4.90
N TYR A 56 -11.62 28.01 4.80
CA TYR A 56 -10.17 28.05 4.68
C TYR A 56 -9.59 27.88 6.07
N HIS A 57 -9.46 26.64 6.54
CA HIS A 57 -8.51 26.35 7.61
C HIS A 57 -7.12 26.43 6.98
N GLN A 58 -6.48 27.60 7.08
CA GLN A 58 -5.05 27.73 6.84
C GLN A 58 -4.37 26.74 7.79
N ARG A 59 -3.78 25.67 7.25
CA ARG A 59 -2.88 24.84 8.04
C ARG A 59 -1.79 25.76 8.57
N PRO A 60 -1.47 25.71 9.88
CA PRO A 60 -0.43 26.56 10.43
C PRO A 60 0.88 26.35 9.68
N ASP A 61 1.72 27.39 9.60
CA ASP A 61 3.07 27.26 9.10
C ASP A 61 3.82 26.30 10.02
N LEU A 62 4.07 25.10 9.51
CA LEU A 62 4.73 24.04 10.25
C LEU A 62 6.24 24.31 10.33
N PRO A 63 6.89 23.94 11.45
CA PRO A 63 8.34 24.08 11.56
C PRO A 63 9.02 23.26 10.47
N GLU A 64 10.16 23.77 9.99
CA GLU A 64 11.05 22.98 9.14
C GLU A 64 11.64 21.85 9.99
N VAL A 65 11.58 20.63 9.44
CA VAL A 65 12.13 19.42 10.06
C VAL A 65 13.23 18.89 9.17
N THR A 66 14.34 18.47 9.78
CA THR A 66 15.41 17.74 9.11
C THR A 66 15.51 16.33 9.68
N LEU A 67 15.45 15.32 8.81
CA LEU A 67 15.92 13.97 9.08
C LEU A 67 17.25 13.76 8.37
N SER A 68 18.18 13.05 8.98
CA SER A 68 19.44 12.72 8.34
C SER A 68 19.87 11.29 8.65
N ALA A 69 20.68 10.72 7.76
CA ALA A 69 21.25 9.39 7.94
C ALA A 69 22.03 9.28 9.26
N LEU A 70 22.70 10.36 9.68
CA LEU A 70 23.44 10.39 10.94
C LEU A 70 22.52 10.24 12.15
N ILE A 71 21.40 10.98 12.17
CA ILE A 71 20.45 10.93 13.29
C ILE A 71 19.70 9.60 13.31
N GLU A 72 19.28 9.11 12.14
CA GLU A 72 18.43 7.93 12.04
C GLU A 72 19.22 6.61 12.12
N THR A 73 20.48 6.59 11.69
CA THR A 73 21.27 5.34 11.59
C THR A 73 22.67 5.41 12.21
N GLY A 74 23.12 6.59 12.66
CA GLY A 74 24.48 6.79 13.17
C GLY A 74 25.57 6.90 12.10
N HIS A 75 25.24 6.76 10.81
CA HIS A 75 26.19 6.84 9.71
C HIS A 75 26.24 8.25 9.12
N ALA A 76 27.45 8.75 8.86
CA ALA A 76 27.63 10.05 8.22
C ALA A 76 27.02 10.08 6.81
N GLU A 77 26.38 11.20 6.45
CA GLU A 77 25.67 11.35 5.18
C GLU A 77 26.59 11.12 3.96
N SER A 78 27.86 11.50 4.06
CA SER A 78 28.86 11.30 3.00
C SER A 78 29.15 9.82 2.71
N THR A 79 28.89 8.92 3.65
CA THR A 79 29.08 7.47 3.48
C THR A 79 27.89 6.79 2.81
N ILE A 80 26.73 7.47 2.73
CA ILE A 80 25.54 6.94 2.09
C ILE A 80 25.65 7.14 0.58
N PRO A 81 25.68 6.07 -0.23
CA PRO A 81 25.87 6.17 -1.67
C PRO A 81 24.65 6.78 -2.38
N VAL A 82 23.43 6.44 -1.95
CA VAL A 82 22.20 6.96 -2.53
C VAL A 82 21.96 8.38 -2.05
N LEU A 83 21.96 9.35 -2.97
CA LEU A 83 21.95 10.78 -2.61
C LEU A 83 20.69 11.18 -1.84
N LYS A 84 19.53 10.69 -2.28
CA LYS A 84 18.23 11.00 -1.66
C LYS A 84 18.01 10.29 -0.32
N GLN A 85 18.88 9.38 0.09
CA GLN A 85 18.82 8.74 1.42
C GLN A 85 19.61 9.50 2.49
N ARG A 86 20.42 10.51 2.10
CA ARG A 86 21.33 11.22 3.02
C ARG A 86 20.60 12.07 4.05
N SER A 87 19.67 12.89 3.59
CA SER A 87 18.91 13.80 4.45
C SER A 87 17.63 14.25 3.77
N TYR A 88 16.63 14.59 4.57
CA TYR A 88 15.38 15.22 4.16
C TYR A 88 15.22 16.50 4.97
N SER A 89 14.93 17.62 4.31
CA SER A 89 14.53 18.87 4.97
C SER A 89 13.23 19.39 4.36
N GLY A 90 12.29 19.82 5.20
CA GLY A 90 11.09 20.51 4.74
C GLY A 90 10.05 20.73 5.82
N ASN A 91 8.97 21.43 5.44
CA ASN A 91 7.92 21.86 6.38
C ASN A 91 6.79 20.84 6.50
N LYS A 92 7.05 19.57 6.19
CA LYS A 92 6.09 18.49 6.44
C LYS A 92 6.25 18.04 7.89
N PRO A 93 5.17 17.69 8.60
CA PRO A 93 5.25 17.34 10.01
C PRO A 93 5.71 15.89 10.15
N VAL A 94 6.96 15.64 9.78
CA VAL A 94 7.64 14.36 9.89
C VAL A 94 8.27 14.26 11.28
N ILE A 95 8.25 13.09 11.90
CA ILE A 95 8.92 12.84 13.19
C ILE A 95 10.14 11.94 13.01
N SER A 96 11.16 12.05 13.86
CA SER A 96 12.30 11.12 13.84
C SER A 96 11.89 9.70 14.25
N SER A 97 12.66 8.68 13.88
CA SER A 97 12.46 7.31 14.39
C SER A 97 12.46 7.28 15.91
N ALA A 98 13.42 7.96 16.55
CA ALA A 98 13.51 8.03 18.01
C ALA A 98 12.25 8.59 18.67
N LEU A 99 11.60 9.61 18.08
CA LEU A 99 10.33 10.13 18.59
C LEU A 99 9.18 9.16 18.28
N ALA A 100 9.15 8.56 17.10
CA ALA A 100 8.14 7.56 16.74
C ALA A 100 8.14 6.38 17.71
N ASP A 101 9.33 5.91 18.10
CA ASP A 101 9.57 4.77 18.98
C ASP A 101 9.35 5.07 20.46
N ALA A 102 9.14 6.34 20.83
CA ALA A 102 8.94 6.75 22.22
C ALA A 102 7.66 6.11 22.80
N PRO A 103 7.75 5.31 23.87
CA PRO A 103 6.57 4.69 24.47
C PRO A 103 5.66 5.73 25.11
N CYS A 104 4.36 5.71 24.80
CA CYS A 104 3.41 6.68 25.35
C CYS A 104 3.26 6.56 26.86
N ALA A 105 3.48 5.38 27.47
CA ALA A 105 3.44 5.25 28.93
C ALA A 105 4.52 6.08 29.63
N HIS A 106 5.69 6.25 29.00
CA HIS A 106 6.77 7.09 29.53
C HIS A 106 6.47 8.58 29.37
N LEU A 107 5.87 8.98 28.25
CA LEU A 107 5.49 10.38 27.99
C LEU A 107 4.31 10.83 28.87
N GLY A 108 3.40 9.91 29.21
CA GLY A 108 2.12 10.24 29.81
C GLY A 108 1.20 11.00 28.87
N VAL A 109 -0.04 11.25 29.30
CA VAL A 109 -1.04 11.92 28.46
C VAL A 109 -0.63 13.34 28.09
N ASP A 110 -0.05 14.08 29.05
CA ASP A 110 0.41 15.45 28.84
C ASP A 110 1.60 15.50 27.89
N GLY A 111 2.60 14.62 28.06
CA GLY A 111 3.76 14.57 27.19
C GLY A 111 3.41 14.16 25.75
N VAL A 112 2.47 13.23 25.57
CA VAL A 112 1.96 12.90 24.22
C VAL A 112 1.30 14.12 23.57
N LEU A 113 0.45 14.85 24.31
CA LEU A 113 -0.18 16.05 23.77
C LEU A 113 0.84 17.14 23.44
N GLU A 114 1.85 17.33 24.29
CA GLU A 114 2.94 18.28 24.06
C GLU A 114 3.69 17.97 22.76
N LYS A 115 4.06 16.70 22.52
CA LYS A 115 4.72 16.29 21.27
C LYS A 115 3.82 16.47 20.05
N LEU A 116 2.52 16.12 20.15
CA LEU A 116 1.55 16.38 19.07
C LEU A 116 1.46 17.87 18.74
N ASN A 117 1.37 18.72 19.76
CA ASN A 117 1.33 20.17 19.61
C ASN A 117 2.59 20.71 18.92
N ALA A 118 3.77 20.28 19.37
CA ALA A 118 5.05 20.68 18.82
C ALA A 118 5.18 20.29 17.35
N THR A 119 4.84 19.05 16.99
CA THR A 119 4.94 18.54 15.61
C THR A 119 3.90 19.17 14.68
N LEU A 120 2.68 19.42 15.17
CA LEU A 120 1.56 19.91 14.36
C LEU A 120 1.38 21.43 14.43
N GLY A 121 2.28 22.16 15.09
CA GLY A 121 2.18 23.62 15.24
C GLY A 121 0.89 24.06 15.93
N THR A 122 0.43 23.30 16.93
CA THR A 122 -0.79 23.61 17.70
C THR A 122 -0.46 23.88 19.17
N SER A 123 -1.41 24.44 19.91
CA SER A 123 -1.24 24.80 21.33
C SER A 123 -2.43 24.30 22.17
N TYR A 124 -2.94 23.11 21.82
CA TYR A 124 -4.08 22.53 22.52
C TYR A 124 -3.68 22.11 23.93
N ASN A 125 -4.50 22.41 24.92
CA ASN A 125 -4.37 21.86 26.26
C ASN A 125 -5.40 20.73 26.45
N LEU A 126 -5.32 19.96 27.55
CA LEU A 126 -6.26 18.86 27.76
C LEU A 126 -7.73 19.33 27.77
N ARG A 127 -7.99 20.59 28.15
CA ARG A 127 -9.33 21.21 28.17
C ARG A 127 -9.71 21.86 26.83
N SER A 128 -8.80 21.93 25.85
CA SER A 128 -9.06 22.55 24.56
C SER A 128 -10.17 21.81 23.83
N LYS A 129 -11.17 22.57 23.40
CA LYS A 129 -12.22 22.12 22.50
C LYS A 129 -11.63 22.14 21.09
N ILE A 130 -11.43 20.99 20.46
CA ILE A 130 -11.32 20.99 19.01
C ILE A 130 -12.74 21.32 18.47
N LEU A 131 -12.98 22.62 18.25
CA LEU A 131 -14.09 23.37 17.60
C LEU A 131 -15.59 23.10 18.00
N ARG A 132 -16.18 24.10 18.70
CA ARG A 132 -17.61 24.51 18.93
C ARG A 132 -18.49 23.83 20.03
N PRO A 133 -19.57 24.48 20.55
CA PRO A 133 -19.56 25.07 21.90
C PRO A 133 -20.11 24.19 23.03
N LEU A 134 -20.88 23.15 22.72
CA LEU A 134 -21.68 22.40 23.71
C LEU A 134 -21.28 20.92 23.68
N GLY A 135 -20.23 20.58 24.41
CA GLY A 135 -19.78 19.20 24.57
C GLY A 135 -18.40 19.15 25.21
N LYS A 136 -18.34 18.71 26.47
CA LYS A 136 -17.11 18.62 27.26
C LYS A 136 -16.45 17.27 26.96
N THR A 137 -15.62 17.19 25.91
CA THR A 137 -14.79 16.00 25.65
C THR A 137 -13.32 16.39 25.57
N ILE A 138 -12.57 15.86 26.53
CA ILE A 138 -11.19 16.23 26.87
C ILE A 138 -10.26 15.40 25.98
N LEU A 139 -9.22 16.01 25.40
CA LEU A 139 -8.16 15.31 24.64
C LEU A 139 -7.57 14.12 25.42
N HIS A 140 -7.56 14.24 26.74
CA HIS A 140 -7.26 13.14 27.66
C HIS A 140 -8.00 11.84 27.33
N SER A 141 -9.28 11.91 26.96
CA SER A 141 -10.09 10.72 26.70
C SER A 141 -9.69 9.97 25.43
N ILE A 142 -9.06 10.63 24.45
CA ILE A 142 -8.57 9.99 23.22
C ILE A 142 -7.12 9.54 23.38
N LEU A 143 -6.32 10.23 24.19
CA LEU A 143 -4.90 9.90 24.42
C LEU A 143 -4.69 8.82 25.48
N LYS A 144 -5.52 8.79 26.54
CA LYS A 144 -5.37 7.84 27.66
C LYS A 144 -5.32 6.37 27.22
N PRO A 145 -6.15 5.88 26.28
CA PRO A 145 -6.07 4.49 25.82
C PRO A 145 -4.68 4.13 25.27
N TYR A 146 -4.05 5.01 24.49
CA TYR A 146 -2.73 4.77 23.91
C TYR A 146 -1.64 4.71 24.99
N VAL A 147 -1.70 5.61 25.96
CA VAL A 147 -0.78 5.60 27.13
C VAL A 147 -0.96 4.32 27.95
N THR A 148 -2.20 3.88 28.15
CA THR A 148 -2.52 2.70 28.97
C THR A 148 -2.09 1.39 28.29
N GLN A 149 -2.23 1.31 26.97
CA GLN A 149 -1.76 0.18 26.16
C GLN A 149 -0.25 0.20 25.92
N ASN A 150 0.42 1.29 26.31
CA ASN A 150 1.83 1.54 26.03
C ASN A 150 2.14 1.51 24.53
N ASP A 151 1.23 2.05 23.72
CA ASP A 151 1.48 2.27 22.29
C ASP A 151 2.64 3.27 22.12
N ASP A 152 3.37 3.18 21.02
CA ASP A 152 4.40 4.16 20.71
C ASP A 152 3.81 5.45 20.12
N PHE A 153 4.57 6.54 20.20
CA PHE A 153 4.10 7.84 19.75
C PHE A 153 3.82 7.87 18.25
N GLY A 154 4.60 7.15 17.43
CA GLY A 154 4.37 7.03 15.98
C GLY A 154 2.98 6.49 15.66
N THR A 155 2.53 5.48 16.40
CA THR A 155 1.20 4.89 16.27
C THR A 155 0.12 5.92 16.58
N VAL A 156 0.22 6.60 17.73
CA VAL A 156 -0.74 7.66 18.10
C VAL A 156 -0.75 8.77 17.05
N TYR A 157 0.42 9.16 16.58
CA TYR A 157 0.60 10.21 15.61
C TYR A 157 -0.09 9.88 14.27
N SER A 158 0.12 8.67 13.73
CA SER A 158 -0.58 8.19 12.53
C SER A 158 -2.10 8.17 12.69
N HIS A 159 -2.60 7.78 13.87
CA HIS A 159 -4.05 7.67 14.10
C HIS A 159 -4.74 9.03 14.19
N LEU A 160 -4.05 10.04 14.73
CA LEU A 160 -4.67 11.33 15.05
C LEU A 160 -4.35 12.42 14.02
N ARG A 161 -3.14 12.42 13.41
CA ARG A 161 -2.69 13.45 12.45
C ARG A 161 -3.71 13.72 11.33
N PRO A 162 -4.31 12.71 10.65
CA PRO A 162 -5.22 12.97 9.54
C PRO A 162 -6.49 13.73 9.92
N TYR A 163 -6.84 13.75 11.21
CA TYR A 163 -8.09 14.32 11.72
C TYR A 163 -7.87 15.53 12.63
N TRP A 164 -6.62 15.85 12.96
CA TRP A 164 -6.25 16.75 14.05
C TRP A 164 -6.83 18.16 13.92
N TYR A 165 -6.87 18.70 12.70
CA TYR A 165 -7.34 20.06 12.44
C TYR A 165 -8.84 20.15 12.11
N ASP A 166 -9.42 19.06 11.62
CA ASP A 166 -10.71 19.11 10.92
C ASP A 166 -11.88 18.60 11.77
N TYR A 167 -11.61 17.93 12.90
CA TYR A 167 -12.65 17.21 13.66
C TYR A 167 -12.50 17.34 15.18
N ASP A 168 -13.63 17.48 15.87
CA ASP A 168 -13.65 17.36 17.32
C ASP A 168 -13.31 15.93 17.80
N VAL A 169 -12.93 15.80 19.07
CA VAL A 169 -12.48 14.51 19.66
C VAL A 169 -13.55 13.41 19.56
N ALA A 170 -14.84 13.74 19.72
CA ALA A 170 -15.91 12.74 19.62
C ALA A 170 -16.05 12.25 18.17
N THR A 171 -15.94 13.16 17.21
CA THR A 171 -15.96 12.86 15.79
C THR A 171 -14.76 12.01 15.36
N ILE A 172 -13.55 12.31 15.87
CA ILE A 172 -12.35 11.48 15.62
C ILE A 172 -12.58 10.04 16.11
N LYS A 173 -12.99 9.88 17.38
CA LYS A 173 -13.27 8.56 17.97
C LYS A 173 -14.30 7.78 17.17
N HIS A 174 -15.40 8.44 16.80
CA HIS A 174 -16.44 7.81 16.01
C HIS A 174 -15.91 7.36 14.64
N LYS A 175 -15.18 8.22 13.93
CA LYS A 175 -14.59 7.87 12.61
C LYS A 175 -13.62 6.71 12.69
N LEU A 176 -12.71 6.69 13.67
CA LEU A 176 -11.75 5.59 13.83
C LEU A 176 -12.48 4.26 14.07
N ARG A 177 -13.48 4.25 14.95
CA ARG A 177 -14.27 3.04 15.22
C ARG A 177 -15.04 2.57 13.98
N THR A 178 -15.80 3.48 13.37
CA THR A 178 -16.63 3.15 12.20
C THR A 178 -15.78 2.65 11.04
N ARG A 179 -14.65 3.30 10.73
CA ARG A 179 -13.75 2.87 9.64
C ARG A 179 -13.11 1.50 9.90
N ALA A 180 -12.74 1.21 11.15
CA ALA A 180 -12.22 -0.09 11.51
C ALA A 180 -13.27 -1.20 11.38
N GLU A 181 -14.51 -0.94 11.80
CA GLU A 181 -15.64 -1.85 11.65
C GLU A 181 -16.00 -2.08 10.17
N GLU A 182 -16.05 -1.00 9.37
CA GLU A 182 -16.30 -1.04 7.93
C GLU A 182 -15.22 -1.84 7.17
N ASP A 183 -13.93 -1.61 7.44
CA ASP A 183 -12.84 -2.35 6.78
C ASP A 183 -12.90 -3.85 7.13
N ARG A 184 -13.17 -4.18 8.40
CA ARG A 184 -13.34 -5.57 8.84
C ARG A 184 -14.53 -6.24 8.14
N ALA A 185 -15.69 -5.58 8.12
CA ALA A 185 -16.89 -6.10 7.49
C ALA A 185 -16.70 -6.27 5.98
N MET A 186 -16.09 -5.28 5.32
CA MET A 186 -15.78 -5.32 3.90
C MET A 186 -14.86 -6.50 3.56
N ARG A 187 -13.72 -6.66 4.27
CA ARG A 187 -12.78 -7.77 4.02
C ARG A 187 -13.39 -9.15 4.25
N SER A 188 -14.32 -9.26 5.20
CA SER A 188 -15.06 -10.51 5.43
C SER A 188 -16.11 -10.78 4.34
N ARG A 189 -16.75 -9.74 3.79
CA ARG A 189 -17.83 -9.86 2.81
C ARG A 189 -17.33 -10.16 1.40
N VAL A 190 -16.16 -9.62 1.03
CA VAL A 190 -15.62 -9.78 -0.33
C VAL A 190 -15.11 -11.19 -0.60
N LEU A 191 -14.82 -11.97 0.43
CA LEU A 191 -14.43 -13.38 0.32
C LEU A 191 -15.69 -14.24 0.25
N VAL A 192 -16.02 -14.71 -0.95
CA VAL A 192 -17.20 -15.54 -1.21
C VAL A 192 -16.73 -16.79 -1.94
N HIS A 193 -16.87 -17.95 -1.29
CA HIS A 193 -16.23 -19.21 -1.73
C HIS A 193 -14.72 -18.99 -1.96
N ASP A 194 -14.19 -19.44 -3.09
CA ASP A 194 -12.76 -19.34 -3.44
C ASP A 194 -12.43 -18.07 -4.25
N ARG A 195 -13.22 -17.00 -4.07
CA ARG A 195 -13.13 -15.77 -4.87
C ARG A 195 -13.27 -14.50 -4.05
N ILE A 196 -12.69 -13.44 -4.61
CA ILE A 196 -12.77 -12.07 -4.13
C ILE A 196 -13.68 -11.32 -5.09
N THR A 197 -14.87 -10.95 -4.62
CA THR A 197 -15.90 -10.31 -5.44
C THR A 197 -15.63 -8.83 -5.73
N ALA A 198 -14.67 -8.23 -5.03
CA ALA A 198 -14.27 -6.83 -5.22
C ALA A 198 -12.88 -6.72 -5.85
N ARG A 199 -12.81 -6.09 -7.04
CA ARG A 199 -11.54 -5.78 -7.72
C ARG A 199 -10.76 -4.62 -7.14
N ARG A 200 -11.38 -3.77 -6.32
CA ARG A 200 -10.78 -2.51 -5.87
C ARG A 200 -10.43 -2.57 -4.40
N MET A 201 -9.58 -3.52 -4.06
CA MET A 201 -9.21 -3.81 -2.69
C MET A 201 -7.99 -2.99 -2.28
N HIS A 202 -8.22 -2.01 -1.42
CA HIS A 202 -7.11 -1.27 -0.81
C HIS A 202 -6.27 -2.20 0.09
N PRO A 203 -4.94 -1.98 0.15
CA PRO A 203 -4.07 -2.80 0.95
C PRO A 203 -4.51 -2.76 2.42
N ARG A 204 -4.28 -3.85 3.17
CA ARG A 204 -4.65 -3.91 4.60
C ARG A 204 -3.88 -2.89 5.42
N ARG A 205 -2.61 -2.69 5.09
CA ARG A 205 -1.68 -1.84 5.81
C ARG A 205 -0.91 -0.96 4.84
N VAL A 206 -0.46 0.18 5.34
CA VAL A 206 0.43 1.10 4.63
C VAL A 206 1.45 1.66 5.60
N TRP A 207 2.64 1.96 5.09
CA TRP A 207 3.68 2.64 5.84
C TRP A 207 3.45 4.16 5.76
N ASP A 208 3.09 4.75 6.91
CA ASP A 208 3.06 6.19 7.11
C ASP A 208 4.49 6.70 7.34
N LEU A 209 5.06 7.32 6.31
CA LEU A 209 6.43 7.84 6.35
C LEU A 209 6.57 9.03 7.30
N TYR A 210 5.51 9.77 7.57
CA TYR A 210 5.61 10.91 8.47
C TYR A 210 5.71 10.44 9.92
N ALA A 211 5.09 9.32 10.25
CA ALA A 211 5.08 8.72 11.58
C ALA A 211 6.09 7.56 11.77
N ASN A 212 6.69 7.09 10.69
CA ASN A 212 7.52 5.88 10.66
C ASN A 212 6.80 4.61 11.17
N ARG A 213 5.53 4.42 10.79
CA ARG A 213 4.73 3.27 11.23
C ARG A 213 3.90 2.67 10.12
N VAL A 214 3.85 1.34 10.10
CA VAL A 214 2.88 0.57 9.34
C VAL A 214 1.57 0.59 10.10
N VAL A 215 0.55 1.18 9.49
CA VAL A 215 -0.79 1.31 10.09
C VAL A 215 -1.85 0.74 9.16
N PRO A 216 -3.02 0.35 9.71
CA PRO A 216 -4.13 -0.07 8.87
C PRO A 216 -4.55 1.04 7.90
N GLN A 217 -4.85 0.67 6.65
CA GLN A 217 -5.21 1.63 5.60
C GLN A 217 -6.46 2.46 5.93
N TRP A 218 -7.40 1.90 6.72
CA TRP A 218 -8.60 2.60 7.16
C TRP A 218 -8.30 3.78 8.09
N VAL A 219 -7.11 3.82 8.73
CA VAL A 219 -6.66 4.95 9.55
C VAL A 219 -6.39 6.18 8.68
N VAL A 220 -5.67 6.00 7.57
CA VAL A 220 -5.14 7.12 6.76
C VAL A 220 -6.10 7.55 5.66
N GLY A 221 -6.81 6.59 5.08
CA GLY A 221 -7.77 6.81 3.99
C GLY A 221 -7.25 7.56 2.77
N ARG A 222 -5.96 7.38 2.46
CA ARG A 222 -5.30 7.93 1.27
C ARG A 222 -4.63 6.83 0.49
N TYR A 223 -4.54 7.01 -0.83
CA TYR A 223 -3.88 6.04 -1.68
C TYR A 223 -2.36 6.10 -1.50
N PRO A 224 -1.69 4.96 -1.21
CA PRO A 224 -0.24 4.95 -1.03
C PRO A 224 0.50 5.03 -2.38
N TRP A 225 1.76 5.41 -2.34
CA TRP A 225 2.71 5.13 -3.42
C TRP A 225 3.17 3.67 -3.32
N GLY A 226 3.57 3.05 -4.43
CA GLY A 226 4.15 1.71 -4.43
C GLY A 226 5.68 1.76 -4.32
N ILE A 227 6.28 0.79 -3.63
CA ILE A 227 7.67 0.42 -3.86
C ILE A 227 7.67 -0.94 -4.57
N SER A 228 8.43 -1.02 -5.65
CA SER A 228 8.78 -2.27 -6.32
C SER A 228 10.29 -2.47 -6.22
N HIS A 229 10.76 -3.70 -6.04
CA HIS A 229 12.19 -3.92 -5.86
C HIS A 229 12.65 -5.28 -6.39
N ALA A 230 13.93 -5.40 -6.74
CA ALA A 230 14.54 -6.70 -6.99
C ALA A 230 14.75 -7.45 -5.67
N TRP A 231 14.81 -8.78 -5.74
CA TRP A 231 15.35 -9.54 -4.62
C TRP A 231 16.87 -9.51 -4.68
N VAL A 232 17.52 -9.63 -3.52
CA VAL A 232 18.92 -10.05 -3.47
C VAL A 232 18.97 -11.52 -3.05
N ASP A 233 20.14 -12.15 -3.17
CA ASP A 233 20.31 -13.54 -2.79
C ASP A 233 19.92 -13.79 -1.33
N MET A 234 19.42 -15.00 -1.03
CA MET A 234 18.98 -15.36 0.32
C MET A 234 20.09 -15.18 1.37
N LYS A 235 21.35 -15.46 1.00
CA LYS A 235 22.52 -15.25 1.86
C LYS A 235 22.78 -13.78 2.17
N ASP A 236 22.30 -12.86 1.33
CA ASP A 236 22.49 -11.40 1.44
C ASP A 236 21.24 -10.70 1.97
N ARG A 237 20.20 -11.48 2.33
CA ARG A 237 19.00 -10.99 3.03
C ARG A 237 19.10 -11.22 4.53
N MET A 238 18.37 -10.41 5.29
CA MET A 238 18.12 -10.60 6.71
C MET A 238 16.63 -10.37 7.02
N GLY A 239 16.12 -11.08 8.02
CA GLY A 239 14.80 -10.82 8.60
C GLY A 239 14.91 -9.79 9.71
N ALA A 240 14.71 -8.51 9.40
CA ALA A 240 14.83 -7.43 10.37
C ALA A 240 13.57 -7.31 11.23
N MET A 241 13.70 -7.47 12.55
CA MET A 241 12.64 -7.11 13.50
C MET A 241 12.69 -5.61 13.75
N THR A 242 11.60 -4.89 13.50
CA THR A 242 11.57 -3.42 13.51
C THR A 242 10.34 -2.87 14.25
N PRO A 243 10.44 -1.72 14.94
CA PRO A 243 9.28 -1.04 15.50
C PRO A 243 8.34 -0.50 14.41
N ILE A 244 8.83 -0.34 13.17
CA ILE A 244 8.04 0.19 12.04
C ILE A 244 6.78 -0.65 11.80
N ASN A 245 6.85 -1.98 11.89
CA ASN A 245 5.70 -2.88 11.81
C ASN A 245 5.25 -3.42 13.17
N GLY A 246 5.58 -2.72 14.27
CA GLY A 246 5.20 -3.11 15.62
C GLY A 246 5.86 -4.41 16.11
N TYR A 247 6.99 -4.81 15.50
CA TYR A 247 7.62 -6.10 15.74
C TYR A 247 6.68 -7.29 15.53
N GLU A 248 5.73 -7.18 14.58
CA GLU A 248 4.79 -8.26 14.30
C GLU A 248 5.43 -9.40 13.51
N TRP A 249 6.29 -9.11 12.52
CA TRP A 249 7.00 -10.13 11.73
C TRP A 249 8.39 -9.64 11.30
N PRO A 250 9.33 -10.55 11.02
CA PRO A 250 10.62 -10.16 10.44
C PRO A 250 10.45 -9.64 9.01
N VAL A 251 11.09 -8.53 8.70
CA VAL A 251 11.04 -7.87 7.39
C VAL A 251 12.22 -8.34 6.54
N PRO A 252 12.01 -9.11 5.45
CA PRO A 252 13.11 -9.58 4.60
C PRO A 252 13.66 -8.45 3.74
N ILE A 253 14.82 -7.91 4.12
CA ILE A 253 15.53 -6.83 3.40
C ILE A 253 16.99 -7.21 3.12
N PRO A 254 17.67 -6.56 2.16
CA PRO A 254 19.11 -6.70 2.00
C PRO A 254 19.85 -6.34 3.29
N LYS A 255 20.95 -7.05 3.60
CA LYS A 255 21.77 -6.80 4.80
C LYS A 255 22.42 -5.41 4.82
N ASP A 256 22.65 -4.84 3.64
CA ASP A 256 23.21 -3.51 3.42
C ASP A 256 22.13 -2.42 3.28
N ALA A 257 20.84 -2.76 3.41
CA ALA A 257 19.74 -1.80 3.34
C ALA A 257 19.25 -1.40 4.74
N ASN A 258 18.66 -0.20 4.82
CA ASN A 258 18.05 0.31 6.04
C ASN A 258 16.71 0.99 5.72
N LEU A 259 15.66 0.64 6.48
CA LEU A 259 14.31 1.16 6.25
C LEU A 259 14.21 2.66 6.51
N ASP A 260 14.92 3.21 7.49
CA ASP A 260 14.91 4.66 7.76
C ASP A 260 15.61 5.44 6.63
N LEU A 261 16.63 4.88 5.99
CA LEU A 261 17.24 5.47 4.78
C LEU A 261 16.26 5.45 3.59
N ILE A 262 15.60 4.32 3.35
CA ILE A 262 14.56 4.19 2.31
C ILE A 262 13.45 5.22 2.57
N ARG A 263 13.03 5.38 3.82
CA ARG A 263 12.05 6.39 4.23
C ARG A 263 12.50 7.81 3.88
N ILE A 264 13.75 8.18 4.16
CA ILE A 264 14.29 9.51 3.79
C ILE A 264 14.20 9.72 2.26
N GLU A 265 14.56 8.72 1.47
CA GLU A 265 14.45 8.79 0.00
C GLU A 265 13.00 8.97 -0.46
N MET A 266 12.07 8.20 0.08
CA MET A 266 10.66 8.32 -0.26
C MET A 266 10.06 9.68 0.16
N LEU A 267 10.50 10.23 1.30
CA LEU A 267 10.11 11.58 1.74
C LEU A 267 10.64 12.67 0.78
N ASN A 268 11.89 12.55 0.32
CA ASN A 268 12.48 13.45 -0.67
C ASN A 268 11.76 13.40 -2.03
N LEU A 269 11.22 12.23 -2.40
CA LEU A 269 10.35 12.09 -3.58
C LEU A 269 8.93 12.66 -3.35
N GLY A 270 8.57 13.00 -2.12
CA GLY A 270 7.31 13.62 -1.74
C GLY A 270 6.21 12.65 -1.30
N ALA A 271 6.54 11.39 -1.02
CA ALA A 271 5.59 10.43 -0.51
C ALA A 271 5.21 10.72 0.96
N GLU A 272 3.94 10.50 1.32
CA GLU A 272 3.46 10.52 2.72
C GLU A 272 3.13 9.09 3.19
N TYR A 273 2.46 8.31 2.33
CA TYR A 273 2.11 6.93 2.57
C TYR A 273 2.66 6.06 1.45
N VAL A 274 3.25 4.94 1.83
CA VAL A 274 3.87 3.98 0.91
C VAL A 274 3.37 2.58 1.23
N TRP A 275 3.22 1.78 0.20
CA TRP A 275 3.03 0.36 0.31
C TRP A 275 4.32 -0.34 -0.14
N LEU A 276 4.87 -1.15 0.75
CA LEU A 276 6.03 -2.01 0.52
C LEU A 276 5.63 -3.41 0.95
N ASP A 277 5.65 -4.37 0.03
CA ASP A 277 5.21 -5.76 0.23
C ASP A 277 5.78 -6.39 1.51
N VAL A 278 7.09 -6.29 1.71
CA VAL A 278 7.79 -6.88 2.85
C VAL A 278 7.41 -6.25 4.20
N LEU A 279 6.89 -5.01 4.19
CA LEU A 279 6.44 -4.29 5.39
C LEU A 279 4.93 -4.32 5.60
N CYS A 280 4.14 -4.31 4.53
CA CYS A 280 2.69 -4.13 4.60
C CYS A 280 1.91 -5.46 4.53
N LEU A 281 2.52 -6.51 3.95
CA LEU A 281 2.01 -7.88 4.05
C LEU A 281 2.68 -8.60 5.21
N ARG A 282 1.89 -9.40 5.93
CA ARG A 282 2.42 -10.29 6.97
C ARG A 282 3.39 -11.28 6.34
N GLN A 283 4.63 -11.28 6.78
CA GLN A 283 5.68 -12.20 6.33
C GLN A 283 5.71 -13.45 7.18
N GLU A 284 6.42 -14.47 6.71
CA GLU A 284 6.59 -15.71 7.45
C GLU A 284 7.34 -15.48 8.77
N GLY A 285 6.75 -15.98 9.84
CA GLY A 285 7.30 -15.92 11.18
C GLY A 285 6.87 -14.68 11.97
N GLY A 286 7.24 -14.67 13.25
CA GLY A 286 6.87 -13.61 14.18
C GLY A 286 5.55 -13.85 14.91
N LYS A 287 4.96 -12.77 15.40
CA LYS A 287 3.71 -12.76 16.16
C LYS A 287 2.53 -12.95 15.21
N ASN A 288 1.54 -13.71 15.67
CA ASN A 288 0.30 -13.96 14.94
C ASN A 288 0.51 -14.60 13.56
N GLU A 289 1.53 -15.45 13.40
CA GLU A 289 1.78 -16.24 12.19
C GLU A 289 0.53 -17.03 11.73
N HIS A 290 -0.30 -17.48 12.68
CA HIS A 290 -1.57 -18.16 12.41
C HIS A 290 -2.56 -17.33 11.56
N LEU A 291 -2.42 -15.99 11.52
CA LEU A 291 -3.25 -15.12 10.70
C LEU A 291 -2.73 -14.99 9.26
N ARG A 292 -1.47 -15.37 8.98
CA ARG A 292 -0.82 -15.08 7.70
C ARG A 292 -1.55 -15.69 6.52
N LEU A 293 -1.89 -16.98 6.60
CA LEU A 293 -2.56 -17.68 5.51
C LEU A 293 -3.96 -17.09 5.24
N GLU A 294 -4.72 -16.76 6.29
CA GLU A 294 -6.03 -16.11 6.14
C GLU A 294 -5.94 -14.69 5.59
N GLU A 295 -4.94 -13.90 6.00
CA GLU A 295 -4.69 -12.58 5.41
C GLU A 295 -4.29 -12.72 3.93
N TRP A 296 -3.45 -13.70 3.59
CA TRP A 296 -2.92 -13.91 2.24
C TRP A 296 -3.98 -14.28 1.22
N LYS A 297 -5.01 -15.06 1.60
CA LYS A 297 -6.15 -15.37 0.72
C LYS A 297 -6.73 -14.14 0.03
N LEU A 298 -6.75 -12.99 0.73
CA LEU A 298 -7.25 -11.72 0.22
C LEU A 298 -6.16 -10.75 -0.21
N ASP A 299 -5.10 -10.59 0.59
CA ASP A 299 -4.16 -9.48 0.43
C ASP A 299 -3.11 -9.74 -0.68
N VAL A 300 -2.69 -10.99 -0.88
CA VAL A 300 -1.73 -11.37 -1.94
C VAL A 300 -2.33 -11.33 -3.36
N PRO A 301 -3.58 -11.74 -3.62
CA PRO A 301 -4.12 -11.60 -4.97
C PRO A 301 -4.56 -10.14 -5.27
N THR A 302 -4.63 -9.25 -4.27
CA THR A 302 -5.09 -7.87 -4.42
C THR A 302 -4.00 -6.81 -4.56
N ILE A 303 -2.73 -7.21 -4.55
CA ILE A 303 -1.59 -6.29 -4.71
C ILE A 303 -1.65 -5.46 -5.98
N GLY A 304 -2.23 -6.00 -7.06
CA GLY A 304 -2.24 -5.32 -8.36
C GLY A 304 -3.00 -4.01 -8.32
N TRP A 305 -3.96 -3.90 -7.40
CA TRP A 305 -4.62 -2.63 -7.16
C TRP A 305 -3.61 -1.57 -6.73
N VAL A 306 -2.75 -1.87 -5.76
CA VAL A 306 -1.76 -0.92 -5.19
C VAL A 306 -0.96 -0.19 -6.27
N TYR A 307 -0.49 -0.91 -7.28
CA TYR A 307 0.35 -0.36 -8.34
C TYR A 307 -0.46 0.34 -9.44
N ARG A 308 -1.74 0.01 -9.60
CA ARG A 308 -2.60 0.58 -10.64
C ARG A 308 -2.85 2.07 -10.40
N GLY A 309 -2.25 2.90 -11.26
CA GLY A 309 -2.39 4.36 -11.19
C GLY A 309 -1.65 5.01 -10.02
N ALA A 310 -0.80 4.26 -9.30
CA ALA A 310 0.09 4.80 -8.29
C ALA A 310 1.36 5.38 -8.92
N LYS A 311 2.01 6.28 -8.17
CA LYS A 311 3.44 6.52 -8.35
C LYS A 311 4.20 5.36 -7.73
N VAL A 312 5.15 4.80 -8.47
CA VAL A 312 5.92 3.63 -8.04
C VAL A 312 7.39 3.94 -8.11
N VAL A 313 8.10 3.65 -7.02
CA VAL A 313 9.57 3.72 -6.97
C VAL A 313 10.13 2.32 -7.14
N CYS A 314 10.95 2.11 -8.17
CA CYS A 314 11.52 0.83 -8.53
C CYS A 314 13.01 0.77 -8.15
N TYR A 315 13.38 -0.15 -7.25
CA TYR A 315 14.76 -0.46 -6.92
C TYR A 315 15.24 -1.68 -7.72
N PHE A 316 15.87 -1.45 -8.87
CA PHE A 316 16.26 -2.52 -9.80
C PHE A 316 17.42 -3.40 -9.31
N SER A 317 18.29 -2.86 -8.43
CA SER A 317 19.46 -3.57 -7.87
C SER A 317 19.24 -4.17 -6.47
N GLY A 318 18.00 -4.08 -5.96
CA GLY A 318 17.61 -4.53 -4.63
C GLY A 318 17.10 -3.39 -3.76
N LEU A 319 16.13 -3.68 -2.88
CA LEU A 319 15.45 -2.68 -2.05
C LEU A 319 16.43 -1.76 -1.30
N GLY A 320 16.33 -0.45 -1.53
CA GLY A 320 17.15 0.55 -0.85
C GLY A 320 18.62 0.61 -1.27
N ARG A 321 19.07 -0.25 -2.20
CA ARG A 321 20.46 -0.28 -2.68
C ARG A 321 20.69 0.77 -3.79
N PRO A 322 21.94 1.21 -3.98
CA PRO A 322 22.35 1.96 -5.16
C PRO A 322 21.88 1.32 -6.47
N LEU A 323 21.48 2.15 -7.43
CA LEU A 323 21.24 1.69 -8.79
C LEU A 323 22.58 1.33 -9.44
N HIS A 324 22.91 0.05 -9.39
CA HIS A 324 24.11 -0.50 -10.01
C HIS A 324 23.75 -1.85 -10.62
N LEU A 325 23.71 -1.89 -11.96
CA LEU A 325 23.43 -3.09 -12.73
C LEU A 325 24.63 -3.42 -13.62
N THR A 326 24.85 -4.70 -13.80
CA THR A 326 25.79 -5.29 -14.76
C THR A 326 25.01 -6.08 -15.82
N LEU A 327 25.66 -6.50 -16.91
CA LEU A 327 25.02 -7.37 -17.90
C LEU A 327 24.59 -8.71 -17.29
N ASP A 328 25.36 -9.24 -16.34
CA ASP A 328 25.05 -10.50 -15.66
C ASP A 328 23.79 -10.40 -14.79
N ASP A 329 23.52 -9.23 -14.20
CA ASP A 329 22.32 -9.00 -13.39
C ASP A 329 21.03 -9.17 -14.18
N PHE A 330 21.05 -8.95 -15.50
CA PHE A 330 19.89 -9.15 -16.38
C PHE A 330 19.55 -10.63 -16.60
N GLU A 331 20.52 -11.51 -16.43
CA GLU A 331 20.39 -12.96 -16.56
C GLU A 331 20.19 -13.65 -15.21
N SER A 332 20.26 -12.90 -14.11
CA SER A 332 19.95 -13.40 -12.77
C SER A 332 18.45 -13.64 -12.60
N ASP A 333 18.12 -14.76 -11.94
CA ASP A 333 16.76 -15.05 -11.48
C ASP A 333 16.22 -14.04 -10.46
N ARG A 334 17.12 -13.22 -9.89
CA ARG A 334 16.78 -12.13 -8.96
C ARG A 334 16.52 -10.80 -9.67
N CYS A 335 16.83 -10.72 -10.96
CA CYS A 335 16.62 -9.53 -11.78
C CYS A 335 15.17 -9.06 -11.68
N TRP A 336 15.00 -7.75 -11.47
CA TRP A 336 13.67 -7.14 -11.40
C TRP A 336 12.80 -7.47 -12.63
N PHE A 337 13.38 -7.45 -13.83
CA PHE A 337 12.68 -7.73 -15.09
C PHE A 337 12.18 -9.16 -15.21
N ARG A 338 12.77 -10.10 -14.45
CA ARG A 338 12.48 -11.53 -14.54
C ARG A 338 11.57 -12.02 -13.43
N ARG A 339 11.23 -11.22 -12.43
CA ARG A 339 10.33 -11.63 -11.35
C ARG A 339 8.88 -11.73 -11.84
N ALA A 340 8.14 -12.74 -11.40
CA ALA A 340 6.72 -12.90 -11.74
C ALA A 340 5.89 -11.67 -11.35
N TRP A 341 5.93 -11.29 -10.08
CA TRP A 341 5.14 -10.19 -9.53
C TRP A 341 5.42 -8.82 -10.17
N THR A 342 6.65 -8.55 -10.63
CA THR A 342 7.00 -7.23 -11.19
C THR A 342 6.29 -6.93 -12.49
N LEU A 343 5.70 -7.93 -13.17
CA LEU A 343 4.86 -7.73 -14.36
C LEU A 343 3.60 -6.91 -14.02
N GLN A 344 3.09 -7.09 -12.80
CA GLN A 344 1.95 -6.36 -12.27
C GLN A 344 2.36 -5.03 -11.61
N GLU A 345 3.62 -4.90 -11.18
CA GLU A 345 4.11 -3.74 -10.42
C GLU A 345 4.66 -2.61 -11.32
N ILE A 346 5.00 -2.92 -12.57
CA ILE A 346 5.47 -1.90 -13.52
C ILE A 346 4.36 -0.88 -13.82
N THR A 347 4.75 0.39 -13.95
CA THR A 347 3.85 1.47 -14.33
C THR A 347 4.47 2.34 -15.42
N SER A 348 3.62 3.07 -16.14
CA SER A 348 4.04 3.95 -17.25
C SER A 348 5.01 5.06 -16.82
N HIS A 349 4.99 5.45 -15.54
CA HIS A 349 5.79 6.55 -14.99
C HIS A 349 6.57 6.11 -13.74
N ALA A 350 7.07 4.87 -13.71
CA ALA A 350 7.91 4.38 -12.63
C ALA A 350 9.14 5.28 -12.42
N ILE A 351 9.41 5.62 -11.16
CA ILE A 351 10.56 6.40 -10.69
C ILE A 351 11.67 5.42 -10.33
N THR A 352 12.89 5.66 -10.78
CA THR A 352 14.04 4.83 -10.38
C THR A 352 14.49 5.23 -8.98
N GLY A 353 14.56 4.25 -8.06
CA GLY A 353 15.13 4.43 -6.72
C GLY A 353 16.61 4.04 -6.70
N GLY A 354 17.33 4.50 -5.67
CA GLY A 354 18.75 4.18 -5.49
C GLY A 354 19.72 5.08 -6.25
N GLU A 355 19.26 6.25 -6.73
CA GLU A 355 20.06 7.20 -7.52
C GLU A 355 21.32 7.66 -6.77
N THR A 356 22.48 7.53 -7.41
CA THR A 356 23.78 7.97 -6.87
C THR A 356 24.34 9.17 -7.65
N GLY A 357 25.37 9.83 -7.10
CA GLY A 357 26.02 10.96 -7.77
C GLY A 357 26.90 10.57 -8.96
N ASP A 358 27.28 9.29 -9.05
CA ASP A 358 28.20 8.73 -10.04
C ASP A 358 27.49 7.67 -10.90
N ASP A 359 26.18 7.82 -11.15
CA ASP A 359 25.30 6.90 -11.93
C ASP A 359 25.67 6.82 -13.43
N ILE A 360 26.95 6.69 -13.75
CA ILE A 360 27.43 6.32 -15.07
C ILE A 360 27.29 4.81 -15.18
N MET A 361 26.05 4.38 -15.46
CA MET A 361 25.84 3.03 -15.96
C MET A 361 26.56 2.88 -17.30
N GLU A 362 27.24 1.75 -17.50
CA GLU A 362 27.91 1.45 -18.76
C GLU A 362 26.91 1.55 -19.92
N LYS A 363 27.32 2.13 -21.05
CA LYS A 363 26.40 2.43 -22.18
C LYS A 363 25.63 1.21 -22.65
N GLU A 364 26.26 0.03 -22.67
CA GLU A 364 25.63 -1.21 -23.10
C GLU A 364 24.57 -1.68 -22.08
N VAL A 365 24.89 -1.63 -20.78
CA VAL A 365 23.94 -1.91 -19.69
C VAL A 365 22.76 -0.94 -19.73
N GLN A 366 23.01 0.37 -19.93
CA GLN A 366 21.97 1.38 -20.06
C GLN A 366 21.04 1.11 -21.24
N LYS A 367 21.60 0.76 -22.39
CA LYS A 367 20.82 0.40 -23.57
C LYS A 367 19.92 -0.81 -23.29
N THR A 368 20.47 -1.88 -22.71
CA THR A 368 19.67 -3.07 -22.35
C THR A 368 18.59 -2.76 -21.32
N PHE A 369 18.91 -1.94 -20.32
CA PHE A 369 17.95 -1.47 -19.31
C PHE A 369 16.76 -0.75 -19.95
N ASP A 370 17.04 0.24 -20.80
CA ASP A 370 16.03 1.04 -21.47
C ASP A 370 15.17 0.21 -22.43
N GLU A 371 15.80 -0.69 -23.21
CA GLU A 371 15.10 -1.59 -24.12
C GLU A 371 14.13 -2.52 -23.38
N ARG A 372 14.57 -3.14 -22.27
CA ARG A 372 13.71 -4.01 -21.45
C ARG A 372 12.57 -3.21 -20.81
N LEU A 373 12.85 -2.01 -20.31
CA LEU A 373 11.83 -1.16 -19.69
C LEU A 373 10.77 -0.68 -20.70
N VAL A 374 11.19 -0.29 -21.91
CA VAL A 374 10.29 0.09 -23.00
C VAL A 374 9.44 -1.10 -23.44
N ARG A 375 10.04 -2.29 -23.61
CA ARG A 375 9.32 -3.51 -23.98
C ARG A 375 8.24 -3.85 -22.95
N LEU A 376 8.56 -3.86 -21.66
CA LEU A 376 7.59 -4.16 -20.60
C LEU A 376 6.44 -3.14 -20.53
N ARG A 377 6.75 -1.84 -20.68
CA ARG A 377 5.72 -0.80 -20.77
C ARG A 377 4.84 -0.95 -22.01
N GLY A 378 5.40 -1.47 -23.11
CA GLY A 378 4.66 -1.83 -24.31
C GLY A 378 3.62 -2.92 -24.04
N ILE A 379 4.05 -4.05 -23.45
CA ILE A 379 3.18 -5.19 -23.14
C ILE A 379 1.99 -4.75 -22.27
N GLN A 380 2.25 -3.99 -21.20
CA GLN A 380 1.19 -3.46 -20.31
C GLN A 380 0.25 -2.43 -20.96
N LYS A 381 0.59 -1.87 -22.12
CA LYS A 381 -0.26 -0.86 -22.78
C LYS A 381 -1.27 -1.53 -23.71
N TRP A 382 -0.87 -2.64 -24.32
CA TRP A 382 -1.71 -3.36 -25.28
C TRP A 382 -2.62 -4.38 -24.60
N ASP A 383 -2.32 -4.74 -23.34
CA ASP A 383 -3.14 -5.63 -22.49
C ASP A 383 -3.52 -6.96 -23.18
N LEU A 384 -2.70 -7.42 -24.13
CA LEU A 384 -2.91 -8.67 -24.85
C LEU A 384 -2.65 -9.84 -23.90
N ALA A 385 -3.69 -10.63 -23.65
CA ALA A 385 -3.65 -11.73 -22.71
C ALA A 385 -2.57 -12.75 -23.11
N LEU A 386 -2.39 -13.02 -24.40
CA LEU A 386 -1.37 -13.93 -24.90
C LEU A 386 0.03 -13.42 -24.59
N GLU A 387 0.32 -12.14 -24.85
CA GLU A 387 1.64 -11.55 -24.59
C GLU A 387 1.97 -11.60 -23.10
N LEU A 388 0.98 -11.32 -22.24
CA LEU A 388 1.12 -11.38 -20.78
C LEU A 388 1.42 -12.81 -20.30
N VAL A 389 0.72 -13.82 -20.83
CA VAL A 389 1.00 -15.23 -20.50
C VAL A 389 2.41 -15.61 -20.94
N LEU A 390 2.81 -15.30 -22.18
CA LEU A 390 4.14 -15.62 -22.71
C LEU A 390 5.26 -14.92 -21.92
N GLU A 391 5.04 -13.68 -21.52
CA GLU A 391 5.96 -12.93 -20.68
C GLU A 391 6.04 -13.53 -19.26
N MET A 392 4.91 -13.96 -18.68
CA MET A 392 4.88 -14.61 -17.36
C MET A 392 5.53 -16.00 -17.36
N GLN A 393 5.41 -16.78 -18.44
CA GLN A 393 6.00 -18.11 -18.55
C GLN A 393 7.52 -18.08 -18.31
N ASN A 394 8.20 -17.07 -18.87
CA ASN A 394 9.65 -16.91 -18.79
C ASN A 394 10.13 -16.24 -17.48
N ARG A 395 9.21 -15.81 -16.62
CA ARG A 395 9.53 -15.19 -15.33
C ARG A 395 9.82 -16.22 -14.25
N VAL A 396 10.50 -15.78 -13.20
CA VAL A 396 10.89 -16.56 -12.03
C VAL A 396 9.96 -16.21 -10.87
N SER A 397 9.50 -17.25 -10.18
CA SER A 397 8.73 -17.14 -8.96
C SER A 397 9.26 -18.09 -7.89
N THR A 398 8.96 -17.78 -6.62
CA THR A 398 9.33 -18.68 -5.51
C THR A 398 8.36 -19.86 -5.47
N LYS A 399 7.07 -19.61 -5.71
CA LYS A 399 6.04 -20.63 -5.86
C LYS A 399 5.48 -20.60 -7.27
N SER A 400 5.16 -21.75 -7.86
CA SER A 400 4.56 -21.78 -9.19
C SER A 400 3.22 -21.01 -9.22
N LEU A 401 2.43 -21.12 -8.14
CA LEU A 401 1.19 -20.38 -7.91
C LEU A 401 1.33 -18.85 -8.09
N ASP A 402 2.49 -18.27 -7.74
CA ASP A 402 2.73 -16.82 -7.88
C ASP A 402 2.62 -16.34 -9.33
N LYS A 403 2.92 -17.20 -10.31
CA LYS A 403 2.77 -16.85 -11.73
C LYS A 403 1.31 -16.68 -12.11
N VAL A 404 0.45 -17.57 -11.62
CA VAL A 404 -1.00 -17.49 -11.85
C VAL A 404 -1.58 -16.29 -11.12
N ALA A 405 -1.25 -16.12 -9.84
CA ALA A 405 -1.74 -15.01 -9.04
C ALA A 405 -1.26 -13.65 -9.59
N GLY A 406 -0.02 -13.55 -10.08
CA GLY A 406 0.54 -12.35 -10.70
C GLY A 406 -0.08 -11.96 -12.05
N LEU A 407 -0.81 -12.87 -12.69
CA LEU A 407 -1.59 -12.58 -13.90
C LEU A 407 -3.01 -12.08 -13.58
N ALA A 408 -3.52 -12.38 -12.38
CA ALA A 408 -4.91 -12.17 -12.06
C ALA A 408 -5.36 -10.72 -12.26
N TYR A 409 -4.60 -9.71 -11.81
CA TYR A 409 -4.98 -8.31 -12.03
C TYR A 409 -4.83 -7.83 -13.47
N LEU A 410 -3.95 -8.45 -14.25
CA LEU A 410 -3.64 -8.06 -15.62
C LEU A 410 -4.75 -8.49 -16.59
N PHE A 411 -5.51 -9.54 -16.26
CA PHE A 411 -6.63 -10.02 -17.08
C PHE A 411 -8.00 -9.40 -16.74
N TYR A 412 -8.02 -8.32 -15.96
CA TYR A 412 -9.22 -7.58 -15.59
C TYR A 412 -10.44 -8.43 -15.17
N PRO A 413 -10.27 -9.47 -14.32
CA PRO A 413 -11.29 -10.47 -14.06
C PRO A 413 -12.47 -9.89 -13.29
N ASP A 414 -13.66 -10.45 -13.43
CA ASP A 414 -14.85 -9.94 -12.72
C ASP A 414 -14.80 -10.22 -11.21
N SER A 415 -14.10 -11.27 -10.82
CA SER A 415 -13.72 -11.59 -9.44
C SER A 415 -12.29 -12.11 -9.42
N ILE A 416 -11.57 -12.00 -8.31
CA ILE A 416 -10.17 -12.41 -8.25
C ILE A 416 -10.08 -13.76 -7.50
N PRO A 417 -9.37 -14.77 -8.02
CA PRO A 417 -9.12 -16.00 -7.28
C PRO A 417 -8.43 -15.71 -5.94
N ILE A 418 -8.80 -16.44 -4.87
CA ILE A 418 -8.05 -16.34 -3.61
C ILE A 418 -6.65 -16.92 -3.78
N TYR A 419 -5.71 -16.46 -2.95
CA TYR A 419 -4.40 -17.08 -2.85
C TYR A 419 -4.41 -18.16 -1.76
N ASP A 420 -4.70 -19.40 -2.16
CA ASP A 420 -4.60 -20.56 -1.30
C ASP A 420 -3.26 -21.27 -1.55
N VAL A 421 -2.41 -21.31 -0.52
CA VAL A 421 -1.05 -21.89 -0.60
C VAL A 421 -1.04 -23.39 -0.87
N GLU A 422 -2.14 -24.08 -0.59
CA GLU A 422 -2.30 -25.53 -0.80
C GLU A 422 -2.88 -25.85 -2.19
N MET A 423 -3.37 -24.84 -2.91
CA MET A 423 -3.94 -25.01 -4.25
C MET A 423 -2.83 -25.29 -5.28
N SER A 424 -3.07 -26.23 -6.20
CA SER A 424 -2.15 -26.46 -7.30
C SER A 424 -2.17 -25.28 -8.29
N ASP A 425 -1.09 -25.09 -9.04
CA ASP A 425 -1.05 -24.08 -10.10
C ASP A 425 -2.06 -24.36 -11.23
N MET A 426 -2.34 -25.63 -11.51
CA MET A 426 -3.37 -26.05 -12.45
C MET A 426 -4.78 -25.65 -11.97
N ASP A 427 -5.13 -25.96 -10.72
CA ASP A 427 -6.43 -25.58 -10.16
C ASP A 427 -6.58 -24.06 -10.11
N ALA A 428 -5.53 -23.35 -9.69
CA ALA A 428 -5.52 -21.89 -9.68
C ALA A 428 -5.70 -21.31 -11.09
N TRP A 429 -5.08 -21.91 -12.10
CA TRP A 429 -5.25 -21.52 -13.50
C TRP A 429 -6.68 -21.74 -13.98
N GLU A 430 -7.31 -22.88 -13.65
CA GLU A 430 -8.71 -23.14 -13.96
C GLU A 430 -9.64 -22.08 -13.35
N VAL A 431 -9.42 -21.70 -12.08
CA VAL A 431 -10.19 -20.65 -11.41
C VAL A 431 -9.94 -19.28 -12.05
N LEU A 432 -8.69 -18.98 -12.44
CA LEU A 432 -8.37 -17.74 -13.14
C LEU A 432 -9.05 -17.67 -14.52
N MET A 433 -9.05 -18.76 -15.29
CA MET A 433 -9.73 -18.82 -16.58
C MET A 433 -11.23 -18.55 -16.44
N ASP A 434 -11.88 -19.13 -15.43
CA ASP A 434 -13.32 -18.93 -15.19
C ASP A 434 -13.65 -17.48 -14.75
N THR A 435 -12.71 -16.80 -14.11
CA THR A 435 -12.88 -15.41 -13.65
C THR A 435 -12.41 -14.35 -14.65
N MET A 436 -11.59 -14.74 -15.62
CA MET A 436 -10.94 -13.89 -16.62
C MET A 436 -11.93 -13.02 -17.39
N GLY A 437 -11.56 -11.77 -17.70
CA GLY A 437 -12.37 -10.90 -18.54
C GLY A 437 -12.72 -11.55 -19.89
N PRO A 438 -13.94 -11.36 -20.44
CA PRO A 438 -14.37 -12.04 -21.67
C PRO A 438 -13.44 -11.83 -22.88
N GLU A 439 -12.83 -10.64 -23.00
CA GLU A 439 -11.91 -10.30 -24.09
C GLU A 439 -10.59 -11.10 -23.97
N CYS A 440 -9.96 -11.08 -22.80
CA CYS A 440 -8.74 -11.85 -22.53
C CYS A 440 -8.97 -13.36 -22.72
N ARG A 441 -10.14 -13.84 -22.30
CA ARG A 441 -10.53 -15.26 -22.43
C ARG A 441 -10.72 -15.65 -23.90
N ALA A 442 -11.41 -14.81 -24.67
CA ALA A 442 -11.62 -15.04 -26.10
C ALA A 442 -10.30 -15.04 -26.89
N GLU A 443 -9.36 -14.17 -26.52
CA GLU A 443 -8.02 -14.15 -27.09
C GLU A 443 -7.30 -15.48 -26.85
N LEU A 444 -7.23 -15.96 -25.60
CA LEU A 444 -6.59 -17.25 -25.31
C LEU A 444 -7.27 -18.41 -26.05
N PHE A 445 -8.60 -18.43 -26.13
CA PHE A 445 -9.34 -19.45 -26.88
C PHE A 445 -9.01 -19.43 -28.39
N PHE A 446 -8.85 -18.24 -28.98
CA PHE A 446 -8.51 -18.10 -30.39
C PHE A 446 -7.14 -18.71 -30.71
N TYR A 447 -6.17 -18.57 -29.80
CA TYR A 447 -4.82 -19.11 -29.98
C TYR A 447 -4.65 -20.56 -29.50
N PHE A 448 -5.48 -21.00 -28.56
CA PHE A 448 -5.48 -22.36 -27.98
C PHE A 448 -6.87 -23.00 -28.09
N PRO A 449 -7.34 -23.36 -29.30
CA PRO A 449 -8.71 -23.84 -29.53
C PRO A 449 -8.92 -25.31 -29.13
N GLU A 450 -7.83 -26.05 -28.86
CA GLU A 450 -7.91 -27.45 -28.48
C GLU A 450 -8.37 -27.60 -27.03
N PRO A 451 -9.29 -28.53 -26.74
CA PRO A 451 -9.72 -28.78 -25.38
C PRO A 451 -8.56 -29.34 -24.54
N GLY A 452 -8.39 -28.78 -23.33
CA GLY A 452 -7.42 -29.29 -22.35
C GLY A 452 -7.89 -30.60 -21.69
N THR A 453 -7.07 -31.13 -20.77
CA THR A 453 -7.37 -32.35 -20.00
C THR A 453 -8.15 -32.08 -18.70
N GLY A 454 -8.63 -30.85 -18.50
CA GLY A 454 -9.33 -30.42 -17.30
C GLY A 454 -10.78 -30.92 -17.22
N ASN A 455 -11.41 -30.70 -16.07
CA ASN A 455 -12.76 -31.19 -15.77
C ASN A 455 -13.86 -30.12 -15.99
N LYS A 456 -13.50 -28.98 -16.57
CA LYS A 456 -14.40 -27.85 -16.83
C LYS A 456 -14.79 -27.80 -18.30
N TYR A 457 -16.06 -27.51 -18.55
CA TYR A 457 -16.61 -27.26 -19.89
C TYR A 457 -16.88 -25.77 -20.03
N TRP A 458 -16.61 -25.24 -21.22
CA TRP A 458 -16.90 -23.85 -21.59
C TRP A 458 -18.31 -23.70 -22.13
#